data_AF-A0A961DSN3-F1
#
_entry.id   AF-A0A961DSN3-F1
#
_cell.length_a   1.000
_cell.length_b   1.000
_cell.length_c   1.000
_cell.angle_alpha   90.00
_cell.angle_beta   90.00
_cell.angle_gamma   90.00
#
_symmetry.space_group_name_H-M   'P 1'
#
loop_
_entity.id
_entity.type
_entity.pdbx_description
1 polymer ?
#
loop_
_entity_poly.entity_id
_entity_poly.type
_entity_poly.pdbx_seq_one_letter_code
_entity_poly.pdbx_strand_id
1 'polypeptide(L)'
;MTTTATTAGTYTKAQAKAHDAKLAEATNALRAAMDREDNAANDIHRAAGDKTGYYRGRRRATWGLTLDEAIATARRVADGQVDELDNRAAWNLRNAPQRASAALQAYETARSQVSAARAAVEALDQVWRDNGRWSRFFIVPGGHIHSSTACHTLHVTTQIGWLPELSGESEAEAVAAYGTVLCSQPHCFPTAPVEWTTKAAKPLDPDQCPGSTHYVPDANLRLCSPRGTCPECGHTVSVTSRGNARKHKRP
;
A
#
# COMPACT_ATOMS: atom_id res chain seq x y z
N MET A 1 4.22 51.78 17.24
CA MET A 1 4.69 50.72 16.32
C MET A 1 3.79 49.53 16.53
N THR A 2 2.80 49.38 15.65
CA THR A 2 1.75 48.36 15.78
C THR A 2 2.21 47.11 15.05
N THR A 3 2.54 46.07 15.81
CA THR A 3 2.97 44.77 15.28
C THR A 3 1.76 44.06 14.67
N THR A 4 1.66 44.03 13.35
CA THR A 4 0.72 43.15 12.63
C THR A 4 1.16 41.70 12.79
N ALA A 5 0.41 40.94 13.59
CA ALA A 5 0.51 39.50 13.64
C ALA A 5 -0.02 38.92 12.32
N THR A 6 0.85 38.34 11.50
CA THR A 6 0.47 37.55 10.34
C THR A 6 -0.13 36.24 10.82
N THR A 7 -1.45 36.17 10.94
CA THR A 7 -2.17 34.91 11.10
C THR A 7 -2.14 34.18 9.77
N ALA A 8 -1.11 33.36 9.53
CA ALA A 8 -1.12 32.41 8.43
C ALA A 8 -2.33 31.48 8.61
N GLY A 9 -3.30 31.58 7.70
CA GLY A 9 -4.56 30.83 7.78
C GLY A 9 -4.28 29.32 7.85
N THR A 10 -4.76 28.68 8.91
CA THR A 10 -4.67 27.23 9.10
C THR A 10 -5.27 26.52 7.90
N TYR A 11 -4.51 25.61 7.28
CA TYR A 11 -5.00 24.75 6.20
C TYR A 11 -6.26 24.01 6.70
N THR A 12 -7.41 24.23 6.04
CA THR A 12 -8.66 23.60 6.47
C THR A 12 -8.61 22.09 6.25
N LYS A 13 -9.42 21.31 6.98
CA LYS A 13 -9.55 19.86 6.76
C LYS A 13 -9.86 19.54 5.30
N ALA A 14 -10.78 20.27 4.67
CA ALA A 14 -11.11 20.06 3.26
C ALA A 14 -9.92 20.29 2.33
N GLN A 15 -9.11 21.34 2.58
CA GLN A 15 -7.89 21.59 1.82
C GLN A 15 -6.84 20.49 2.07
N ALA A 16 -6.68 20.03 3.32
CA ALA A 16 -5.77 18.95 3.67
C ALA A 16 -6.11 17.65 2.93
N LYS A 17 -7.39 17.26 2.93
CA LYS A 17 -7.89 16.07 2.21
C LYS A 17 -7.65 16.18 0.71
N ALA A 18 -7.99 17.33 0.11
CA ALA A 18 -7.77 17.56 -1.31
C ALA A 18 -6.27 17.59 -1.68
N HIS A 19 -5.43 18.12 -0.79
CA HIS A 19 -3.99 18.16 -0.99
C HIS A 19 -3.37 16.76 -0.92
N ASP A 20 -3.67 16.00 0.12
CA ASP A 20 -3.12 14.66 0.26
C ASP A 20 -3.68 13.68 -0.78
N ALA A 21 -4.85 13.95 -1.38
CA ALA A 21 -5.30 13.22 -2.56
C ALA A 21 -4.35 13.43 -3.76
N LYS A 22 -3.90 14.67 -4.00
CA LYS A 22 -2.88 14.96 -5.03
C LYS A 22 -1.54 14.31 -4.69
N LEU A 23 -1.16 14.33 -3.42
CA LEU A 23 0.07 13.68 -2.97
C LEU A 23 0.00 12.16 -3.12
N ALA A 24 -1.15 11.55 -2.87
CA ALA A 24 -1.39 10.14 -3.09
C ALA A 24 -1.21 9.78 -4.57
N GLU A 25 -1.81 10.57 -5.47
CA GLU A 25 -1.63 10.42 -6.92
C GLU A 25 -0.16 10.57 -7.33
N ALA A 26 0.53 11.60 -6.84
CA ALA A 26 1.95 11.83 -7.12
C ALA A 26 2.84 10.70 -6.59
N THR A 27 2.54 10.17 -5.40
CA THR A 27 3.26 9.03 -4.82
C THR A 27 3.05 7.75 -5.64
N ASN A 28 1.81 7.51 -6.11
CA ASN A 28 1.50 6.39 -7.00
C ASN A 28 2.23 6.52 -8.35
N ALA A 29 2.28 7.74 -8.90
CA ALA A 29 3.02 8.02 -10.13
C ALA A 29 4.53 7.79 -9.95
N LEU A 30 5.10 8.22 -8.82
CA LEU A 30 6.49 7.98 -8.46
C LEU A 30 6.78 6.48 -8.36
N ARG A 31 5.93 5.72 -7.65
CA ARG A 31 6.08 4.27 -7.54
C ARG A 31 6.05 3.59 -8.91
N ALA A 32 5.07 3.93 -9.74
CA ALA A 32 4.97 3.39 -11.08
C ALA A 32 6.17 3.76 -11.96
N ALA A 33 6.76 4.94 -11.78
CA ALA A 33 7.99 5.34 -12.47
C ALA A 33 9.21 4.53 -12.00
N MET A 34 9.33 4.29 -10.70
CA MET A 34 10.39 3.43 -10.14
C MET A 34 10.26 1.98 -10.63
N ASP A 35 9.04 1.43 -10.65
CA ASP A 35 8.81 0.09 -11.20
C ASP A 35 9.19 0.01 -12.69
N ARG A 36 8.97 1.08 -13.47
CA ARG A 36 9.43 1.16 -14.87
C ARG A 36 10.95 1.25 -14.99
N GLU A 37 11.60 2.00 -14.11
CA GLU A 37 13.07 2.11 -14.06
C GLU A 37 13.71 0.76 -13.75
N ASP A 38 13.22 0.04 -12.74
CA ASP A 38 13.68 -1.30 -12.38
C ASP A 38 13.48 -2.31 -13.52
N ASN A 39 12.33 -2.26 -14.19
CA ASN A 39 12.07 -3.11 -15.35
C ASN A 39 13.00 -2.79 -16.53
N ALA A 40 13.24 -1.51 -16.81
CA ALA A 40 14.16 -1.09 -17.86
C ALA A 40 15.61 -1.48 -17.55
N ALA A 41 16.03 -1.39 -16.28
CA ALA A 41 17.33 -1.89 -15.83
C ALA A 41 17.46 -3.41 -16.06
N ASN A 42 16.43 -4.19 -15.73
CA ASN A 42 16.39 -5.62 -16.02
C ASN A 42 16.47 -5.91 -17.54
N ASP A 43 15.84 -5.08 -18.37
CA ASP A 43 15.92 -5.21 -19.83
C ASP A 43 17.30 -4.87 -20.38
N ILE A 44 18.02 -3.91 -19.79
CA ILE A 44 19.42 -3.63 -20.10
C ILE A 44 20.29 -4.86 -19.81
N HIS A 45 20.13 -5.50 -18.65
CA HIS A 45 20.85 -6.74 -18.33
C HIS A 45 20.58 -7.82 -19.39
N ARG A 46 19.31 -8.03 -19.76
CA ARG A 46 18.96 -8.99 -20.82
C ARG A 46 19.54 -8.61 -22.19
N ALA A 47 19.58 -7.32 -22.53
CA ALA A 47 20.16 -6.82 -23.77
C ALA A 47 21.70 -6.96 -23.81
N ALA A 48 22.35 -6.89 -22.65
CA ALA A 48 23.77 -7.16 -22.47
C ALA A 48 24.11 -8.67 -22.46
N GLY A 49 23.11 -9.55 -22.64
CA GLY A 49 23.30 -11.01 -22.57
C GLY A 49 23.59 -11.53 -21.16
N ASP A 50 23.33 -10.72 -20.13
CA ASP A 50 23.50 -11.09 -18.73
C ASP A 50 22.41 -12.08 -18.30
N LYS A 51 22.72 -12.89 -17.29
CA LYS A 51 21.82 -13.92 -16.76
C LYS A 51 21.80 -13.84 -15.24
N THR A 52 20.63 -14.09 -14.66
CA THR A 52 20.51 -14.20 -13.23
C THR A 52 21.08 -15.53 -12.74
N GLY A 53 21.83 -15.52 -11.64
CA GLY A 53 22.43 -16.71 -11.05
C GLY A 53 22.83 -16.49 -9.60
N TYR A 54 23.24 -17.58 -8.93
CA TYR A 54 23.72 -17.54 -7.55
C TYR A 54 25.22 -17.22 -7.54
N TYR A 55 25.54 -15.93 -7.64
CA TYR A 55 26.92 -15.47 -7.66
C TYR A 55 27.43 -15.20 -6.25
N ARG A 56 28.73 -15.45 -6.01
CA ARG A 56 29.46 -15.04 -4.79
C ARG A 56 28.78 -15.48 -3.47
N GLY A 57 28.21 -16.69 -3.45
CA GLY A 57 27.58 -17.25 -2.24
C GLY A 57 26.27 -16.58 -1.81
N ARG A 58 25.64 -15.77 -2.67
CA ARG A 58 24.36 -15.14 -2.35
C ARG A 58 23.23 -16.18 -2.28
N ARG A 59 22.31 -16.00 -1.33
CA ARG A 59 21.12 -16.85 -1.15
C ARG A 59 20.00 -16.57 -2.16
N ARG A 60 20.14 -15.55 -3.01
CA ARG A 60 19.17 -15.15 -4.02
C ARG A 60 19.89 -14.98 -5.35
N ALA A 61 19.21 -15.36 -6.43
CA ALA A 61 19.72 -15.14 -7.77
C ALA A 61 19.82 -13.63 -8.03
N THR A 62 20.96 -13.18 -8.54
CA THR A 62 21.23 -11.79 -8.92
C THR A 62 21.76 -11.76 -10.34
N TRP A 63 21.70 -10.60 -10.99
CA TRP A 63 22.43 -10.34 -12.23
C TRP A 63 23.93 -10.57 -12.04
N GLY A 64 24.61 -11.03 -13.10
CA GLY A 64 26.04 -11.30 -13.08
C GLY A 64 26.87 -10.02 -13.22
N LEU A 65 26.37 -9.08 -14.03
CA LEU A 65 26.95 -7.75 -14.21
C LEU A 65 26.37 -6.77 -13.19
N THR A 66 27.13 -5.72 -12.90
CA THR A 66 26.57 -4.48 -12.36
C THR A 66 25.75 -3.76 -13.44
N LEU A 67 24.86 -2.85 -13.02
CA LEU A 67 24.07 -2.08 -13.98
C LEU A 67 24.94 -1.23 -14.91
N ASP A 68 26.04 -0.64 -14.41
CA ASP A 68 26.95 0.16 -15.23
C ASP A 68 27.67 -0.69 -16.30
N GLU A 69 28.13 -1.89 -15.94
CA GLU A 69 28.71 -2.85 -16.88
C GLU A 69 27.68 -3.31 -17.93
N ALA A 70 26.44 -3.53 -17.51
CA ALA A 70 25.35 -3.89 -18.41
C ALA A 70 25.00 -2.74 -19.37
N ILE A 71 24.96 -1.48 -18.90
CA ILE A 71 24.77 -0.28 -19.74
C ILE A 71 25.90 -0.17 -20.76
N ALA A 72 27.15 -0.30 -20.31
CA ALA A 72 28.31 -0.21 -21.21
C ALA A 72 28.26 -1.28 -22.31
N THR A 73 27.86 -2.50 -21.95
CA THR A 73 27.72 -3.62 -22.89
C THR A 73 26.54 -3.41 -23.83
N ALA A 74 25.38 -2.99 -23.32
CA ALA A 74 24.20 -2.69 -24.13
C ALA A 74 24.48 -1.56 -25.15
N ARG A 75 25.29 -0.55 -24.81
CA ARG A 75 25.70 0.50 -25.76
C ARG A 75 26.50 -0.08 -26.92
N ARG A 76 27.51 -0.91 -26.65
CA ARG A 76 28.29 -1.61 -27.68
C ARG A 76 27.40 -2.47 -28.60
N VAL A 77 26.45 -3.20 -28.02
CA VAL A 77 25.48 -4.00 -28.77
C VAL A 77 24.57 -3.12 -29.64
N ALA A 78 24.12 -1.97 -29.12
CA ALA A 78 23.32 -1.00 -29.88
C ALA A 78 24.10 -0.42 -31.08
N ASP A 79 25.42 -0.27 -30.94
CA ASP A 79 26.34 0.15 -32.03
C ASP A 79 26.66 -0.98 -33.03
N GLY A 80 26.07 -2.17 -32.85
CA GLY A 80 26.19 -3.30 -33.76
C GLY A 80 27.29 -4.30 -33.39
N GLN A 81 27.99 -4.13 -32.25
CA GLN A 81 29.00 -5.07 -31.77
C GLN A 81 28.35 -6.31 -31.12
N VAL A 82 27.56 -7.05 -31.89
CA VAL A 82 26.78 -8.19 -31.40
C VAL A 82 27.63 -9.40 -31.03
N ASP A 83 28.87 -9.49 -31.53
CA ASP A 83 29.82 -10.57 -31.21
C ASP A 83 30.20 -10.59 -29.72
N GLU A 84 30.10 -9.45 -29.03
CA GLU A 84 30.28 -9.33 -27.57
C GLU A 84 29.32 -10.21 -26.76
N LEU A 85 28.16 -10.54 -27.34
CA LEU A 85 27.17 -11.39 -26.68
C LEU A 85 27.55 -12.86 -26.71
N ASP A 86 28.44 -13.30 -27.61
CA ASP A 86 28.84 -14.71 -27.80
C ASP A 86 27.60 -15.64 -27.79
N ASN A 87 27.72 -16.88 -27.31
CA ASN A 87 26.60 -17.81 -27.08
C ASN A 87 25.65 -17.39 -25.93
N ARG A 88 25.82 -16.20 -25.34
CA ARG A 88 25.03 -15.71 -24.20
C ARG A 88 23.74 -15.03 -24.64
N ALA A 89 23.64 -14.64 -25.91
CA ALA A 89 22.41 -14.11 -26.48
C ALA A 89 21.30 -15.17 -26.44
N ALA A 90 20.41 -15.09 -25.45
CA ALA A 90 19.24 -15.95 -25.35
C ALA A 90 18.19 -15.69 -26.46
N TRP A 91 18.43 -14.69 -27.33
CA TRP A 91 17.47 -14.18 -28.29
C TRP A 91 18.15 -13.83 -29.62
N ASN A 92 17.37 -13.90 -30.70
CA ASN A 92 17.76 -13.60 -32.07
C ASN A 92 18.72 -12.41 -32.19
N LEU A 93 20.01 -12.70 -32.46
CA LEU A 93 21.10 -11.72 -32.60
C LEU A 93 20.78 -10.62 -33.61
N ARG A 94 19.93 -10.91 -34.62
CA ARG A 94 19.52 -9.95 -35.65
C ARG A 94 18.86 -8.70 -35.07
N ASN A 95 18.11 -8.83 -33.97
CA ASN A 95 17.38 -7.72 -33.35
C ASN A 95 18.07 -7.20 -32.08
N ALA A 96 19.27 -7.70 -31.76
CA ALA A 96 19.98 -7.33 -30.54
C ALA A 96 20.30 -5.82 -30.48
N PRO A 97 20.78 -5.17 -31.56
CA PRO A 97 21.07 -3.73 -31.52
C PRO A 97 19.84 -2.88 -31.23
N GLN A 98 18.71 -3.14 -31.90
CA GLN A 98 17.47 -2.39 -31.72
C GLN A 98 16.90 -2.58 -30.30
N ARG A 99 16.98 -3.81 -29.76
CA ARG A 99 16.55 -4.08 -28.38
C ARG A 99 17.43 -3.37 -27.36
N ALA A 100 18.74 -3.36 -27.56
CA ALA A 100 19.66 -2.67 -26.67
C ALA A 100 19.42 -1.15 -26.71
N SER A 101 19.22 -0.57 -27.90
CA SER A 101 18.83 0.83 -28.07
C SER A 101 17.51 1.16 -27.35
N ALA A 102 16.47 0.33 -27.55
CA ALA A 102 15.17 0.50 -26.91
C ALA A 102 15.25 0.39 -25.38
N ALA A 103 16.02 -0.56 -24.84
CA ALA A 103 16.21 -0.73 -23.40
C ALA A 103 16.92 0.48 -22.78
N LEU A 104 17.98 0.99 -23.42
CA LEU A 104 18.69 2.18 -22.98
C LEU A 104 17.79 3.43 -23.00
N GLN A 105 17.02 3.63 -24.07
CA GLN A 105 16.08 4.74 -24.17
C GLN A 105 14.96 4.65 -23.13
N ALA A 106 14.41 3.45 -22.90
CA ALA A 106 13.39 3.21 -21.89
C ALA A 106 13.92 3.51 -20.49
N TYR A 107 15.17 3.15 -20.18
CA TYR A 107 15.81 3.43 -18.90
C TYR A 107 16.01 4.93 -18.66
N GLU A 108 16.54 5.67 -19.65
CA GLU A 108 16.69 7.13 -19.53
C GLU A 108 15.33 7.84 -19.36
N THR A 109 14.34 7.38 -20.11
CA THR A 109 12.96 7.88 -20.00
C THR A 109 12.38 7.60 -18.60
N ALA A 110 12.55 6.39 -18.09
CA ALA A 110 12.05 6.03 -16.76
C ALA A 110 12.77 6.82 -15.66
N ARG A 111 14.09 6.99 -15.75
CA ARG A 111 14.89 7.77 -14.81
C ARG A 111 14.46 9.25 -14.77
N SER A 112 14.20 9.85 -15.93
CA SER A 112 13.68 11.23 -15.99
C SER A 112 12.28 11.34 -15.39
N GLN A 113 11.41 10.35 -15.63
CA GLN A 113 10.08 10.27 -14.99
C GLN A 113 10.18 10.13 -13.47
N VAL A 114 11.11 9.32 -12.95
CA VAL A 114 11.36 9.19 -11.50
C VAL A 114 11.79 10.54 -10.93
N SER A 115 12.73 11.23 -11.59
CA SER A 115 13.18 12.55 -11.14
C SER A 115 12.03 13.57 -11.09
N ALA A 116 11.22 13.64 -12.14
CA ALA A 116 10.06 14.54 -12.20
C ALA A 116 9.00 14.19 -11.14
N ALA A 117 8.69 12.91 -10.96
CA ALA A 117 7.72 12.47 -9.96
C ALA A 117 8.20 12.72 -8.52
N ARG A 118 9.51 12.54 -8.24
CA ARG A 118 10.10 12.91 -6.94
C ARG A 118 9.98 14.40 -6.66
N ALA A 119 10.28 15.24 -7.66
CA ALA A 119 10.14 16.68 -7.52
C ALA A 119 8.68 17.10 -7.24
N ALA A 120 7.71 16.45 -7.87
CA ALA A 120 6.28 16.70 -7.61
C ALA A 120 5.87 16.32 -6.19
N VAL A 121 6.32 15.15 -5.69
CA VAL A 121 6.09 14.71 -4.31
C VAL A 121 6.71 15.68 -3.32
N GLU A 122 7.97 16.07 -3.53
CA GLU A 122 8.69 16.99 -2.64
C GLU A 122 8.03 18.38 -2.59
N ALA A 123 7.57 18.89 -3.73
CA ALA A 123 6.86 20.16 -3.79
C ALA A 123 5.55 20.14 -2.98
N LEU A 124 4.79 19.04 -3.05
CA LEU A 124 3.57 18.85 -2.25
C LEU A 124 3.90 18.67 -0.76
N ASP A 125 4.95 17.91 -0.43
CA ASP A 125 5.39 17.77 0.96
C ASP A 125 5.88 19.09 1.56
N GLN A 126 6.47 19.97 0.75
CA GLN A 126 6.86 21.30 1.18
C GLN A 126 5.63 22.13 1.60
N VAL A 127 4.54 22.10 0.83
CA VAL A 127 3.28 22.76 1.22
C VAL A 127 2.77 22.24 2.57
N TRP A 128 2.84 20.92 2.80
CA TRP A 128 2.48 20.34 4.10
C TRP A 128 3.36 20.86 5.25
N ARG A 129 4.67 20.97 5.03
CA ARG A 129 5.60 21.52 6.03
C ARG A 129 5.31 22.99 6.34
N ASP A 130 5.02 23.79 5.33
CA ASP A 130 4.82 25.24 5.45
C ASP A 130 3.46 25.61 6.06
N ASN A 131 2.48 24.70 5.98
CA ASN A 131 1.10 24.94 6.43
C ASN A 131 0.78 24.21 7.75
N GLY A 132 1.77 24.06 8.62
CA GLY A 132 1.58 23.58 9.99
C GLY A 132 1.47 22.07 10.15
N ARG A 133 1.80 21.29 9.12
CA ARG A 133 1.90 19.81 9.16
C ARG A 133 0.63 19.13 9.69
N TRP A 134 -0.48 19.25 8.95
CA TRP A 134 -1.72 18.54 9.31
C TRP A 134 -1.50 17.03 9.44
N SER A 135 -2.38 16.36 10.19
CA SER A 135 -2.34 14.91 10.40
C SER A 135 -2.54 14.14 9.11
N ARG A 136 -1.74 13.09 8.91
CA ARG A 136 -1.79 12.21 7.73
C ARG A 136 -2.07 10.79 8.17
N PHE A 137 -2.74 10.06 7.30
CA PHE A 137 -3.17 8.69 7.57
C PHE A 137 -2.78 7.79 6.40
N PHE A 138 -2.31 6.61 6.74
CA PHE A 138 -1.75 5.65 5.81
C PHE A 138 -2.35 4.27 6.06
N ILE A 139 -2.67 3.55 5.01
CA ILE A 139 -3.25 2.22 5.07
C ILE A 139 -2.25 1.19 4.54
N VAL A 140 -2.09 0.07 5.24
CA VAL A 140 -1.24 -1.04 4.79
C VAL A 140 -2.08 -2.22 4.30
N PRO A 141 -1.52 -3.16 3.51
CA PRO A 141 -2.18 -4.41 3.18
C PRO A 141 -2.72 -5.10 4.43
N GLY A 142 -3.99 -5.47 4.40
CA GLY A 142 -4.72 -5.94 5.58
C GLY A 142 -5.53 -4.84 6.27
N GLY A 143 -5.49 -3.59 5.85
CA GLY A 143 -6.44 -2.55 6.28
C GLY A 143 -6.09 -1.81 7.56
N HIS A 144 -4.94 -2.09 8.18
CA HIS A 144 -4.49 -1.39 9.38
C HIS A 144 -4.03 0.04 9.04
N ILE A 145 -4.37 1.02 9.89
CA ILE A 145 -4.14 2.44 9.62
C ILE A 145 -3.03 2.98 10.53
N HIS A 146 -2.09 3.74 9.95
CA HIS A 146 -0.95 4.36 10.61
C HIS A 146 -0.97 5.89 10.43
N SER A 147 -0.41 6.64 11.37
CA SER A 147 -0.22 8.10 11.23
C SER A 147 1.11 8.48 10.57
N SER A 148 2.00 7.49 10.36
CA SER A 148 3.33 7.69 9.79
C SER A 148 3.78 6.47 9.01
N THR A 149 4.55 6.71 7.95
CA THR A 149 5.23 5.66 7.17
C THR A 149 6.48 5.12 7.86
N ALA A 150 6.93 5.75 8.96
CA ALA A 150 8.13 5.40 9.71
C ALA A 150 7.84 4.57 10.97
N CYS A 151 6.65 3.98 11.06
CA CYS A 151 6.26 3.13 12.18
C CYS A 151 7.17 1.90 12.27
N HIS A 152 7.71 1.60 13.46
CA HIS A 152 8.68 0.50 13.63
C HIS A 152 8.08 -0.91 13.42
N THR A 153 6.75 -1.03 13.41
CA THR A 153 6.07 -2.30 13.08
C THR A 153 5.94 -2.50 11.57
N LEU A 154 6.23 -1.47 10.77
CA LEU A 154 6.29 -1.56 9.32
C LEU A 154 7.66 -2.08 8.90
N HIS A 155 7.65 -3.02 7.95
CA HIS A 155 8.86 -3.45 7.27
C HIS A 155 9.12 -2.55 6.07
N VAL A 156 10.39 -2.47 5.64
CA VAL A 156 10.78 -1.75 4.42
C VAL A 156 10.05 -2.25 3.16
N THR A 157 9.57 -3.49 3.18
CA THR A 157 8.78 -4.09 2.09
C THR A 157 7.29 -3.86 2.21
N THR A 158 6.80 -3.29 3.32
CA THR A 158 5.37 -3.04 3.51
C THR A 158 4.92 -1.99 2.49
N GLN A 159 3.94 -2.36 1.68
CA GLN A 159 3.31 -1.39 0.80
C GLN A 159 2.44 -0.45 1.63
N ILE A 160 2.53 0.85 1.38
CA ILE A 160 1.77 1.86 2.12
C ILE A 160 0.92 2.62 1.11
N GLY A 161 -0.38 2.68 1.37
CA GLY A 161 -1.33 3.54 0.69
C GLY A 161 -1.63 4.79 1.51
N TRP A 162 -2.01 5.86 0.83
CA TRP A 162 -2.52 7.07 1.47
C TRP A 162 -4.01 6.93 1.81
N LEU A 163 -4.45 7.63 2.86
CA LEU A 163 -5.85 7.71 3.27
C LEU A 163 -6.30 9.18 3.39
N PRO A 164 -6.39 9.91 2.25
CA PRO A 164 -6.55 11.36 2.25
C PRO A 164 -7.86 11.84 2.88
N GLU A 165 -8.90 11.00 2.95
CA GLU A 165 -10.18 11.36 3.54
C GLU A 165 -10.12 11.64 5.05
N LEU A 166 -9.04 11.21 5.72
CA LEU A 166 -8.77 11.50 7.12
C LEU A 166 -7.75 12.61 7.33
N SER A 167 -7.21 13.19 6.26
CA SER A 167 -6.20 14.24 6.41
C SER A 167 -6.74 15.45 7.17
N GLY A 168 -5.99 15.86 8.19
CA GLY A 168 -6.38 16.94 9.10
C GLY A 168 -7.39 16.55 10.17
N GLU A 169 -7.85 15.29 10.23
CA GLU A 169 -8.64 14.79 11.36
C GLU A 169 -7.77 14.63 12.62
N SER A 170 -8.33 14.93 13.78
CA SER A 170 -7.66 14.66 15.05
C SER A 170 -7.59 13.17 15.35
N GLU A 171 -6.68 12.76 16.24
CA GLU A 171 -6.61 11.38 16.71
C GLU A 171 -7.93 10.90 17.29
N ALA A 172 -8.61 11.72 18.11
CA ALA A 172 -9.90 11.37 18.70
C ALA A 172 -10.98 11.10 17.64
N GLU A 173 -11.03 11.91 16.58
CA GLU A 173 -11.96 11.71 15.45
C GLU A 173 -11.64 10.43 14.68
N ALA A 174 -10.35 10.17 14.42
CA ALA A 174 -9.92 8.94 13.78
C ALA A 174 -10.23 7.69 14.62
N VAL A 175 -9.95 7.73 15.93
CA VAL A 175 -10.24 6.64 16.86
C VAL A 175 -11.75 6.39 16.97
N ALA A 176 -12.56 7.44 17.00
CA ALA A 176 -14.01 7.30 16.98
C ALA A 176 -14.53 6.62 15.70
N ALA A 177 -13.92 6.94 14.55
CA ALA A 177 -14.35 6.40 13.26
C ALA A 177 -13.81 4.98 12.95
N TYR A 178 -12.56 4.69 13.32
CA TYR A 178 -11.86 3.47 12.90
C TYR A 178 -11.48 2.55 14.06
N GLY A 179 -11.43 3.05 15.29
CA GLY A 179 -11.18 2.29 16.51
C GLY A 179 -9.98 1.36 16.41
N THR A 180 -10.25 0.06 16.56
CA THR A 180 -9.30 -1.06 16.56
C THR A 180 -8.56 -1.29 15.22
N VAL A 181 -8.96 -0.59 14.15
CA VAL A 181 -8.26 -0.63 12.86
C VAL A 181 -7.00 0.24 12.88
N LEU A 182 -6.93 1.22 13.77
CA LEU A 182 -5.77 2.08 13.93
C LEU A 182 -4.63 1.36 14.64
N CYS A 183 -3.41 1.73 14.31
CA CYS A 183 -2.22 1.25 14.98
C CYS A 183 -2.11 1.82 16.39
N SER A 184 -2.32 0.96 17.39
CA SER A 184 -2.24 1.30 18.83
C SER A 184 -0.82 1.55 19.33
N GLN A 185 0.17 1.58 18.44
CA GLN A 185 1.54 1.88 18.83
C GLN A 185 1.66 3.35 19.28
N PRO A 186 2.48 3.68 20.30
CA PRO A 186 2.53 5.02 20.89
C PRO A 186 2.90 6.15 19.92
N HIS A 187 3.66 5.84 18.88
CA HIS A 187 4.07 6.79 17.85
C HIS A 187 3.07 6.89 16.68
N CYS A 188 2.02 6.06 16.69
CA CYS A 188 0.92 6.12 15.74
C CYS A 188 -0.32 6.74 16.37
N PHE A 189 -1.03 5.98 17.23
CA PHE A 189 -2.26 6.37 17.90
C PHE A 189 -2.29 5.78 19.33
N PRO A 190 -1.71 6.47 20.33
CA PRO A 190 -1.65 5.96 21.71
C PRO A 190 -3.02 5.73 22.36
N THR A 191 -4.07 6.42 21.88
CA THR A 191 -5.44 6.24 22.39
C THR A 191 -6.26 5.22 21.61
N ALA A 192 -5.72 4.65 20.53
CA ALA A 192 -6.40 3.59 19.79
C ALA A 192 -6.49 2.32 20.66
N PRO A 193 -7.62 1.59 20.61
CA PRO A 193 -7.76 0.34 21.34
C PRO A 193 -6.66 -0.66 20.97
N VAL A 194 -6.12 -1.36 21.96
CA VAL A 194 -5.02 -2.33 21.79
C VAL A 194 -5.44 -3.62 21.06
N GLU A 195 -6.73 -3.87 20.92
CA GLU A 195 -7.23 -4.99 20.12
C GLU A 195 -6.95 -4.74 18.64
N TRP A 196 -6.23 -5.66 18.00
CA TRP A 196 -5.93 -5.56 16.58
C TRP A 196 -7.05 -6.15 15.73
N THR A 197 -7.62 -5.35 14.84
CA THR A 197 -8.49 -5.84 13.76
C THR A 197 -8.18 -5.15 12.44
N THR A 198 -8.50 -5.85 11.36
CA THR A 198 -8.40 -5.35 9.97
C THR A 198 -9.70 -4.76 9.45
N LYS A 199 -10.76 -4.82 10.26
CA LYS A 199 -12.12 -4.42 9.90
C LYS A 199 -12.64 -3.41 10.91
N ALA A 200 -13.11 -2.27 10.42
CA ALA A 200 -13.81 -1.31 11.25
C ALA A 200 -14.97 -2.01 11.97
N ALA A 201 -15.21 -1.63 13.23
CA ALA A 201 -16.35 -2.14 13.98
C ALA A 201 -17.61 -1.93 13.15
N LYS A 202 -18.33 -3.02 12.85
CA LYS A 202 -19.60 -2.89 12.16
C LYS A 202 -20.55 -2.15 13.11
N PRO A 203 -21.28 -1.11 12.67
CA PRO A 203 -22.31 -0.49 13.50
C PRO A 203 -23.22 -1.58 14.07
N LEU A 204 -23.40 -1.58 15.39
CA LEU A 204 -24.36 -2.46 16.04
C LEU A 204 -25.74 -2.11 15.47
N ASP A 205 -26.36 -3.07 14.79
CA ASP A 205 -27.75 -2.93 14.36
C ASP A 205 -28.61 -2.95 15.63
N PRO A 206 -29.29 -1.85 15.99
CA PRO A 206 -30.05 -1.75 17.25
C PRO A 206 -31.19 -2.77 17.32
N ASP A 207 -31.65 -3.29 16.18
CA ASP A 207 -32.68 -4.32 16.12
C ASP A 207 -32.11 -5.72 16.32
N GLN A 208 -30.78 -5.90 16.23
CA GLN A 208 -30.15 -7.21 16.28
C GLN A 208 -30.22 -7.79 17.70
N CYS A 209 -30.78 -8.98 17.83
CA CYS A 209 -30.86 -9.68 19.11
C CYS A 209 -29.45 -10.03 19.63
N PRO A 210 -29.12 -9.78 20.92
CA PRO A 210 -27.84 -10.15 21.53
C PRO A 210 -27.51 -11.64 21.40
N GLY A 211 -28.53 -12.51 21.37
CA GLY A 211 -28.36 -13.95 21.17
C GLY A 211 -27.96 -14.35 19.75
N SER A 212 -27.88 -13.40 18.81
CA SER A 212 -27.31 -13.64 17.48
C SER A 212 -25.90 -14.18 17.59
N THR A 213 -25.55 -15.18 16.79
CA THR A 213 -24.22 -15.83 16.75
C THR A 213 -23.83 -16.64 17.99
N HIS A 214 -24.65 -16.66 19.04
CA HIS A 214 -24.48 -17.50 20.22
C HIS A 214 -25.06 -18.90 20.02
N TYR A 215 -24.56 -19.86 20.81
CA TYR A 215 -25.00 -21.26 20.78
C TYR A 215 -26.45 -21.39 21.25
N VAL A 216 -27.25 -22.18 20.53
CA VAL A 216 -28.65 -22.45 20.82
C VAL A 216 -28.78 -23.90 21.32
N PRO A 217 -29.03 -24.12 22.63
CA PRO A 217 -28.99 -25.45 23.23
C PRO A 217 -30.03 -26.44 22.69
N ASP A 218 -31.20 -25.95 22.28
CA ASP A 218 -32.31 -26.75 21.77
C ASP A 218 -32.32 -26.88 20.23
N ALA A 219 -31.23 -26.47 19.57
CA ALA A 219 -31.10 -26.50 18.13
C ALA A 219 -31.26 -27.92 17.55
N ASN A 220 -32.27 -28.12 16.70
CA ASN A 220 -32.44 -29.36 15.96
C ASN A 220 -31.65 -29.32 14.65
N LEU A 221 -30.43 -29.83 14.68
CA LEU A 221 -29.52 -29.88 13.53
C LEU A 221 -29.91 -30.93 12.48
N ARG A 222 -30.89 -31.80 12.75
CA ARG A 222 -31.34 -32.84 11.81
C ARG A 222 -32.31 -32.30 10.75
N LEU A 223 -32.81 -31.08 10.92
CA LEU A 223 -33.69 -30.43 9.96
C LEU A 223 -32.90 -29.96 8.73
N CYS A 224 -33.52 -30.03 7.54
CA CYS A 224 -32.97 -29.46 6.31
C CYS A 224 -32.67 -27.96 6.46
N SER A 225 -33.48 -27.25 7.27
CA SER A 225 -33.18 -25.92 7.79
C SER A 225 -33.07 -26.01 9.32
N PRO A 226 -31.86 -26.14 9.88
CA PRO A 226 -31.67 -26.21 11.33
C PRO A 226 -32.27 -24.99 12.04
N ARG A 227 -33.06 -25.23 13.09
CA ARG A 227 -33.67 -24.18 13.93
C ARG A 227 -33.62 -24.57 15.40
N GLY A 228 -33.68 -23.56 16.26
CA GLY A 228 -33.84 -23.69 17.71
C GLY A 228 -34.43 -22.41 18.29
N THR A 229 -34.61 -22.38 19.61
CA THR A 229 -35.15 -21.23 20.33
C THR A 229 -34.01 -20.38 20.86
N CYS A 230 -33.93 -19.13 20.42
CA CYS A 230 -32.91 -18.22 20.91
C CYS A 230 -33.06 -18.05 22.43
N PRO A 231 -32.03 -18.31 23.24
CA PRO A 231 -32.12 -18.21 24.71
C PRO A 231 -32.35 -16.78 25.19
N GLU A 232 -31.97 -15.78 24.38
CA GLU A 232 -32.06 -14.36 24.73
C GLU A 232 -33.42 -13.73 24.40
N CYS A 233 -34.05 -14.08 23.28
CA CYS A 233 -35.34 -13.49 22.86
C CYS A 233 -36.51 -14.47 22.82
N GLY A 234 -36.29 -15.76 23.08
CA GLY A 234 -37.32 -16.79 23.09
C GLY A 234 -37.94 -17.11 21.72
N HIS A 235 -37.46 -16.48 20.63
CA HIS A 235 -38.02 -16.70 19.29
C HIS A 235 -37.33 -17.87 18.58
N THR A 236 -38.06 -18.54 17.70
CA THR A 236 -37.51 -19.59 16.85
C THR A 236 -36.59 -18.97 15.79
N VAL A 237 -35.33 -19.35 15.80
CA VAL A 237 -34.30 -18.81 14.92
C VAL A 237 -33.64 -19.92 14.12
N SER A 238 -33.27 -19.59 12.88
CA SER A 238 -32.42 -20.46 12.07
C SER A 238 -31.01 -20.49 12.66
N VAL A 239 -30.41 -21.67 12.74
CA VAL A 239 -29.07 -21.86 13.29
C VAL A 239 -28.07 -22.26 12.18
N THR A 240 -26.79 -22.16 12.49
CA THR A 240 -25.69 -22.67 11.66
C THR A 240 -25.54 -24.18 11.87
N SER A 241 -24.74 -24.85 11.05
CA SER A 241 -24.41 -26.27 11.22
C SER A 241 -23.72 -26.60 12.56
N ARG A 242 -23.21 -25.58 13.27
CA ARG A 242 -22.60 -25.70 14.59
C ARG A 242 -23.57 -25.42 15.75
N GLY A 243 -24.85 -25.16 15.47
CA GLY A 243 -25.85 -24.85 16.49
C GLY A 243 -25.89 -23.38 16.93
N ASN A 244 -25.10 -22.48 16.32
CA ASN A 244 -25.15 -21.06 16.66
C ASN A 244 -26.30 -20.35 15.93
N ALA A 245 -27.06 -19.50 16.62
CA ALA A 245 -28.11 -18.67 16.02
C ALA A 245 -27.56 -17.81 14.88
N ARG A 246 -28.26 -17.76 13.75
CA ARG A 246 -27.97 -16.77 12.70
C ARG A 246 -28.41 -15.38 13.18
N LYS A 247 -27.91 -14.34 12.51
CA LYS A 247 -28.31 -12.96 12.78
C LYS A 247 -29.82 -12.82 12.59
N HIS A 248 -30.50 -12.30 13.61
CA HIS A 248 -31.95 -12.11 13.62
C HIS A 248 -32.30 -10.86 14.43
N LYS A 249 -33.47 -10.29 14.13
CA LYS A 249 -33.99 -9.14 14.88
C LYS A 249 -34.74 -9.59 16.13
N ARG A 250 -34.84 -8.70 17.12
CA ARG A 250 -35.85 -8.88 18.19
C ARG A 250 -37.26 -8.75 17.57
N PRO A 251 -38.25 -9.49 18.09
CA PRO A 251 -39.64 -9.36 17.67
C PRO A 251 -40.18 -7.93 17.85
#